data_AF-A0A849GJC4-F1
#
_entry.id   AF-A0A849GJC4-F1
#
_cell.length_a   1.000
_cell.length_b   1.000
_cell.length_c   1.000
_cell.angle_alpha   90.00
_cell.angle_beta   90.00
_cell.angle_gamma   90.00
#
_symmetry.space_group_name_H-M   'P 1'
#
loop_
_entity.id
_entity.type
_entity.pdbx_description
1 polymer ?
#
loop_
_entity_poly.entity_id
_entity_poly.type
_entity_poly.pdbx_seq_one_letter_code
_entity_poly.pdbx_strand_id
1 'polypeptide(L)'
;MGSGQKDEEMICALTADEREVLQKGLRALSDTMPPRAVWSRVREQAEAEGLLTDSPLKKRATWYGGAGLAAAALLAAVLLPGRLNPPTETFPVVPTNVPSNAVGVSTLQALMVQSRQLESDLRSLPDEPRVMRAGTVATISDLEDRIAAIDYQLNDPEVHMTPEDQELFWRERVRLMKSLLQLRYAQAQRAAF
;
A
#
# COMPACT_ATOMS: atom_id res chain seq x y z
N MET A 1 25.74 47.37 -27.44
CA MET A 1 25.32 45.98 -27.71
C MET A 1 26.38 45.04 -27.17
N GLY A 2 26.05 44.08 -26.30
CA GLY A 2 27.05 43.15 -25.77
C GLY A 2 26.61 42.20 -24.64
N SER A 3 25.31 41.91 -24.48
CA SER A 3 24.83 40.98 -23.44
C SER A 3 24.20 39.70 -24.00
N GLY A 4 23.96 39.59 -25.31
CA GLY A 4 23.26 38.43 -25.90
C GLY A 4 24.14 37.21 -26.18
N GLN A 5 25.47 37.33 -26.12
CA GLN A 5 26.38 36.26 -26.55
C GLN A 5 26.88 35.37 -25.40
N LYS A 6 26.66 35.76 -24.14
CA LYS A 6 27.05 34.96 -22.96
C LYS A 6 25.97 33.98 -22.49
N ASP A 7 24.71 34.19 -22.87
CA ASP A 7 23.60 33.34 -22.41
C ASP A 7 23.43 32.09 -23.30
N GLU A 8 23.98 32.10 -24.51
CA GLU A 8 23.88 30.99 -25.47
C GLU A 8 24.93 29.87 -25.21
N GLU A 9 25.95 30.15 -24.39
CA GLU A 9 27.02 29.20 -24.03
C GLU A 9 26.72 28.34 -22.79
N MET A 10 25.56 28.50 -22.15
CA MET A 10 25.24 27.86 -20.85
C MET A 10 24.33 26.63 -20.93
N ILE A 11 24.03 26.12 -22.12
CA ILE A 11 23.32 24.84 -22.27
C ILE A 11 24.34 23.76 -22.64
N CYS A 12 25.12 23.30 -21.65
CA CYS A 12 25.86 22.04 -21.77
C CYS A 12 24.85 20.87 -21.79
N ALA A 13 24.25 20.62 -22.96
CA ALA A 13 23.50 19.41 -23.21
C ALA A 13 24.49 18.24 -23.30
N LEU A 14 24.74 17.57 -22.17
CA LEU A 14 25.47 16.31 -22.16
C LEU A 14 24.75 15.30 -23.03
N THR A 15 25.48 14.64 -23.93
CA THR A 15 24.97 13.52 -24.71
C THR A 15 24.63 12.33 -23.80
N ALA A 16 23.83 11.38 -24.29
CA ALA A 16 23.41 10.22 -23.49
C ALA A 16 24.60 9.42 -22.93
N ASP A 17 25.63 9.23 -23.75
CA ASP A 17 26.84 8.49 -23.38
C ASP A 17 27.66 9.24 -22.32
N GLU A 18 27.80 10.57 -22.44
CA GLU A 18 28.48 11.40 -21.44
C GLU A 18 27.75 11.40 -20.09
N ARG A 19 26.41 11.37 -20.11
CA ARG A 19 25.59 11.24 -18.89
C ARG A 19 25.81 9.90 -18.21
N GLU A 20 25.89 8.80 -18.97
CA GLU A 20 26.14 7.47 -18.43
C GLU A 20 27.52 7.37 -17.77
N VAL A 21 28.55 7.91 -18.42
CA VAL A 21 29.91 7.98 -17.86
C VAL A 21 29.94 8.81 -16.57
N LEU A 22 29.29 9.98 -16.56
CA LEU A 22 29.20 10.83 -15.37
C LEU A 22 28.46 10.12 -14.23
N GLN A 23 27.32 9.48 -14.52
CA GLN A 23 26.54 8.76 -13.52
C GLN A 23 27.33 7.60 -12.91
N LYS A 24 28.10 6.88 -13.73
CA LYS A 24 29.00 5.82 -13.27
C LYS A 24 30.10 6.36 -12.35
N GLY A 25 30.68 7.51 -12.69
CA GLY A 25 31.67 8.20 -11.85
C GLY A 25 31.10 8.65 -10.51
N LEU A 26 29.90 9.24 -10.50
CA LEU A 26 29.21 9.67 -9.28
C LEU A 26 28.86 8.49 -8.37
N ARG A 27 28.41 7.37 -8.94
CA ARG A 27 28.13 6.14 -8.18
C ARG A 27 29.36 5.46 -7.60
N ALA A 28 30.55 5.76 -8.14
CA ALA A 28 31.82 5.22 -7.66
C ALA A 28 32.44 6.06 -6.53
N LEU A 29 31.86 7.21 -6.18
CA LEU A 29 32.30 8.01 -5.03
C LEU A 29 32.10 7.24 -3.73
N SER A 30 32.96 7.49 -2.74
CA SER A 30 32.82 6.88 -1.43
C SER A 30 31.60 7.42 -0.70
N ASP A 31 30.81 6.52 -0.11
CA ASP A 31 29.71 6.90 0.78
C ASP A 31 30.27 7.68 1.97
N THR A 32 29.93 8.97 2.03
CA THR A 32 30.25 9.83 3.16
C THR A 32 28.98 9.99 3.98
N MET A 33 29.08 9.77 5.30
CA MET A 33 27.93 9.94 6.17
C MET A 33 27.54 11.44 6.20
N PRO A 34 26.34 11.80 5.73
CA PRO A 34 25.94 13.20 5.67
C PRO A 34 25.72 13.74 7.10
N PRO A 35 26.09 15.00 7.39
CA PRO A 35 25.85 15.60 8.69
C PRO A 35 24.35 15.64 9.02
N ARG A 36 23.95 15.10 10.19
CA ARG A 36 22.52 14.96 10.57
C ARG A 36 21.73 16.28 10.55
N ALA A 37 22.39 17.41 10.81
CA ALA A 37 21.78 18.74 10.81
C ALA A 37 21.44 19.29 9.41
N VAL A 38 22.04 18.75 8.34
CA VAL A 38 21.73 19.19 6.97
C VAL A 38 20.39 18.61 6.53
N TRP A 39 20.11 17.35 6.88
CA TRP A 39 18.85 16.68 6.56
C TRP A 39 17.63 17.30 7.22
N SER A 40 17.75 17.81 8.44
CA SER A 40 16.63 18.51 9.09
C SER A 40 16.25 19.77 8.32
N ARG A 41 17.23 20.52 7.80
CA ARG A 41 16.98 21.72 6.99
C ARG A 41 16.37 21.38 5.62
N VAL A 42 16.88 20.34 4.96
CA VAL A 42 16.31 19.87 3.68
C VAL A 42 14.86 19.44 3.86
N ARG A 43 14.55 18.76 4.98
CA ARG A 43 13.18 18.38 5.32
C ARG A 43 12.30 19.60 5.57
N GLU A 44 12.77 20.55 6.36
CA GLU A 44 12.05 21.80 6.65
C GLU A 44 11.74 22.59 5.37
N GLN A 45 12.71 22.66 4.42
CA GLN A 45 12.48 23.26 3.11
C GLN A 45 11.46 22.47 2.28
N ALA A 46 11.56 21.15 2.25
CA ALA A 46 10.63 20.31 1.49
C ALA A 46 9.19 20.34 2.07
N GLU A 47 9.03 20.50 3.39
CA GLU A 47 7.74 20.74 4.04
C GLU A 47 7.20 22.14 3.72
N ALA A 48 8.06 23.18 3.75
CA ALA A 48 7.69 24.54 3.38
C ALA A 48 7.28 24.68 1.90
N GLU A 49 7.92 23.92 1.01
CA GLU A 49 7.59 23.83 -0.42
C GLU A 49 6.41 22.87 -0.69
N GLY A 50 5.90 22.19 0.34
CA GLY A 50 4.78 21.25 0.22
C GLY A 50 5.14 19.95 -0.52
N LEU A 51 6.42 19.69 -0.78
CA LEU A 51 6.92 18.44 -1.36
C LEU A 51 6.75 17.27 -0.38
N LEU A 52 6.85 17.57 0.92
CA LEU A 52 6.51 16.65 1.99
C LEU A 52 5.19 17.12 2.61
N THR A 53 4.10 16.42 2.31
CA THR A 53 2.84 16.62 3.03
C THR A 53 2.78 15.62 4.18
N ASP A 54 2.62 16.14 5.39
CA ASP A 54 2.28 15.32 6.53
C ASP A 54 0.94 14.63 6.22
N SER A 55 0.93 13.29 6.21
CA SER A 55 -0.23 12.51 5.80
C SER A 55 -1.51 13.00 6.51
N PRO A 56 -2.61 13.27 5.78
CA PRO A 56 -3.85 13.79 6.36
C PRO A 56 -4.50 12.83 7.37
N LEU A 57 -3.99 11.59 7.48
CA LEU A 57 -4.46 10.58 8.41
C LEU A 57 -4.24 10.96 9.88
N LYS A 58 -3.23 11.76 10.23
CA LYS A 58 -3.01 12.19 11.63
C LYS A 58 -4.11 13.14 12.15
N LYS A 59 -4.81 13.85 11.28
CA LYS A 59 -5.85 14.82 11.68
C LYS A 59 -7.26 14.20 11.81
N ARG A 60 -7.48 12.97 11.34
CA ARG A 60 -8.79 12.28 11.42
C ARG A 60 -8.95 11.40 12.65
N ALA A 61 -7.88 11.14 13.41
CA ALA A 61 -7.94 10.29 14.61
C ALA A 61 -8.73 10.92 15.77
N THR A 62 -8.97 12.23 15.78
CA THR A 62 -9.66 12.92 16.89
C THR A 62 -11.18 13.04 16.73
N TRP A 63 -11.78 12.58 15.60
CA TRP A 63 -13.22 12.81 15.33
C TRP A 63 -14.14 11.60 15.55
N TYR A 64 -13.61 10.44 15.95
CA TYR A 64 -14.43 9.24 16.22
C TYR A 64 -14.81 9.04 17.70
N GLY A 65 -14.53 10.01 18.57
CA GLY A 65 -14.84 9.92 20.01
C GLY A 65 -16.30 10.14 20.43
N GLY A 66 -17.25 10.39 19.50
CA GLY A 66 -18.59 10.87 19.90
C GLY A 66 -19.82 10.32 19.18
N ALA A 67 -19.71 9.52 18.13
CA ALA A 67 -20.86 9.15 17.28
C ALA A 67 -21.22 7.66 17.29
N GLY A 68 -20.79 6.89 18.29
CA GLY A 68 -20.99 5.42 18.33
C GLY A 68 -22.28 4.92 19.00
N LEU A 69 -23.02 5.76 19.74
CA LEU A 69 -24.05 5.27 20.68
C LEU A 69 -25.52 5.37 20.21
N ALA A 70 -25.83 5.92 19.03
CA ALA A 70 -27.23 6.14 18.62
C ALA A 70 -27.78 5.16 17.56
N ALA A 71 -26.93 4.43 16.83
CA ALA A 71 -27.38 3.58 15.72
C ALA A 71 -27.81 2.14 16.13
N ALA A 72 -27.55 1.72 17.37
CA ALA A 72 -27.88 0.36 17.83
C ALA A 72 -29.38 0.17 18.14
N ALA A 73 -30.11 1.23 18.45
CA ALA A 73 -31.53 1.13 18.81
C ALA A 73 -32.47 0.96 17.61
N LEU A 74 -32.08 1.43 16.41
CA LEU A 74 -32.94 1.39 15.23
C LEU A 74 -32.88 0.06 14.46
N LEU A 75 -31.79 -0.71 14.57
CA LEU A 75 -31.68 -2.02 13.91
C LEU A 75 -32.41 -3.15 14.66
N ALA A 76 -32.71 -2.98 15.95
CA ALA A 76 -33.42 -3.99 16.74
C ALA A 76 -34.93 -4.07 16.45
N ALA A 77 -35.54 -3.01 15.93
CA ALA A 77 -37.00 -2.94 15.73
C ALA A 77 -37.49 -3.56 14.39
N VAL A 78 -36.61 -3.76 13.40
CA VAL A 78 -37.01 -4.20 12.05
C VAL A 78 -36.98 -5.73 11.88
N LEU A 79 -36.27 -6.48 12.73
CA LEU A 79 -36.05 -7.92 12.54
C LEU A 79 -36.95 -8.84 13.39
N LEU A 80 -37.89 -8.29 14.17
CA LEU A 80 -38.62 -9.05 15.18
C LEU A 80 -39.94 -9.74 14.77
N PRO A 81 -40.65 -9.48 13.64
CA PRO A 81 -41.95 -10.12 13.42
C PRO A 81 -41.89 -11.54 12.80
N GLY A 82 -40.70 -12.09 12.51
CA GLY A 82 -40.57 -13.37 11.79
C GLY A 82 -40.35 -14.63 12.64
N ARG A 83 -40.30 -14.54 13.97
CA ARG A 83 -39.82 -15.63 14.86
C ARG A 83 -40.92 -16.35 15.65
N LEU A 84 -42.12 -16.55 15.08
CA LEU A 84 -43.25 -17.23 15.76
C LEU A 84 -43.74 -18.53 15.10
N ASN A 85 -42.91 -19.25 14.33
CA ASN A 85 -43.27 -20.61 13.90
C ASN A 85 -42.16 -21.62 14.29
N PRO A 86 -42.45 -22.59 15.17
CA PRO A 86 -41.56 -23.74 15.39
C PRO A 86 -41.97 -24.91 14.48
N PRO A 87 -41.00 -25.60 13.86
CA PRO A 87 -41.10 -27.04 13.68
C PRO A 87 -39.98 -27.73 14.45
N THR A 88 -40.42 -28.62 15.34
CA THR A 88 -39.65 -29.67 15.99
C THR A 88 -38.94 -30.54 14.96
N GLU A 89 -37.63 -30.51 14.92
CA GLU A 89 -36.80 -31.55 14.29
C GLU A 89 -35.60 -31.79 15.21
N THR A 90 -35.74 -32.80 16.06
CA THR A 90 -34.67 -33.35 16.89
C THR A 90 -33.61 -34.00 16.01
N PHE A 91 -32.41 -33.41 15.94
CA PHE A 91 -31.20 -34.10 15.50
C PHE A 91 -30.19 -34.14 16.65
N PRO A 92 -29.50 -35.27 16.87
CA PRO A 92 -28.62 -35.44 18.02
C PRO A 92 -27.41 -34.50 17.91
N VAL A 93 -27.25 -33.63 18.91
CA VAL A 93 -26.07 -32.78 19.07
C VAL A 93 -24.88 -33.68 19.42
N VAL A 94 -23.97 -33.89 18.46
CA VAL A 94 -22.59 -34.26 18.75
C VAL A 94 -21.88 -32.96 19.17
N PRO A 95 -21.35 -32.84 20.40
CA PRO A 95 -20.57 -31.67 20.78
C PRO A 95 -19.19 -31.79 20.12
N THR A 96 -19.01 -31.16 18.96
CA THR A 96 -17.67 -31.01 18.38
C THR A 96 -17.00 -29.80 19.02
N ASN A 97 -16.32 -30.04 20.15
CA ASN A 97 -15.29 -29.13 20.65
C ASN A 97 -14.09 -29.17 19.69
N VAL A 98 -14.13 -28.40 18.60
CA VAL A 98 -12.95 -28.16 17.77
C VAL A 98 -12.22 -26.94 18.32
N PRO A 99 -10.91 -26.99 18.58
CA PRO A 99 -10.17 -25.80 18.97
C PRO A 99 -10.23 -24.76 17.84
N SER A 100 -10.77 -23.58 18.14
CA SER A 100 -10.90 -22.41 17.23
C SER A 100 -9.57 -22.04 16.53
N ASN A 101 -8.44 -22.37 17.15
CA ASN A 101 -7.10 -22.11 16.63
C ASN A 101 -6.78 -22.84 15.32
N ALA A 102 -7.35 -24.03 15.09
CA ALA A 102 -7.05 -24.80 13.88
C ALA A 102 -7.60 -24.13 12.60
N VAL A 103 -8.76 -23.48 12.71
CA VAL A 103 -9.41 -22.79 11.58
C VAL A 103 -8.65 -21.50 11.24
N GLY A 104 -8.29 -20.69 12.24
CA GLY A 104 -7.52 -19.44 12.04
C GLY A 104 -6.12 -19.65 11.46
N VAL A 105 -5.46 -20.75 11.85
CA VAL A 105 -4.19 -21.15 11.23
C VAL A 105 -4.42 -21.47 9.75
N SER A 106 -5.45 -22.26 9.43
CA SER A 106 -5.75 -22.63 8.02
C SER A 106 -6.10 -21.42 7.13
N THR A 107 -6.79 -20.40 7.64
CA THR A 107 -7.12 -19.17 6.91
C THR A 107 -5.88 -18.35 6.64
N LEU A 108 -5.00 -18.20 7.63
CA LEU A 108 -3.71 -17.52 7.48
C LEU A 108 -2.86 -18.16 6.37
N GLN A 109 -2.69 -19.49 6.37
CA GLN A 109 -1.94 -20.17 5.31
C GLN A 109 -2.57 -19.96 3.93
N ALA A 110 -3.89 -20.00 3.83
CA ALA A 110 -4.60 -19.76 2.57
C ALA A 110 -4.31 -18.34 2.02
N LEU A 111 -4.29 -17.32 2.88
CA LEU A 111 -3.94 -15.95 2.51
C LEU A 111 -2.48 -15.84 2.04
N MET A 112 -1.54 -16.48 2.74
CA MET A 112 -0.13 -16.49 2.35
C MET A 112 0.09 -17.15 0.97
N VAL A 113 -0.59 -18.27 0.71
CA VAL A 113 -0.56 -18.94 -0.60
C VAL A 113 -1.19 -18.06 -1.67
N GLN A 114 -2.35 -17.45 -1.40
CA GLN A 114 -3.01 -16.55 -2.33
C GLN A 114 -2.14 -15.34 -2.68
N SER A 115 -1.43 -14.76 -1.70
CA SER A 115 -0.57 -13.62 -1.99
C SER A 115 0.65 -14.01 -2.83
N ARG A 116 1.24 -15.20 -2.60
CA ARG A 116 2.30 -15.74 -3.46
C ARG A 116 1.83 -15.94 -4.90
N GLN A 117 0.59 -16.40 -5.09
CA GLN A 117 -0.02 -16.50 -6.41
C GLN A 117 -0.16 -15.11 -7.06
N LEU A 118 -0.69 -14.12 -6.34
CA LEU A 118 -0.83 -12.75 -6.86
C LEU A 118 0.51 -12.11 -7.22
N GLU A 119 1.58 -12.41 -6.49
CA GLU A 119 2.93 -11.95 -6.86
C GLU A 119 3.40 -12.60 -8.15
N SER A 120 3.14 -13.90 -8.31
CA SER A 120 3.44 -14.61 -9.56
C SER A 120 2.67 -14.01 -10.73
N ASP A 121 1.39 -13.73 -10.54
CA ASP A 121 0.53 -13.12 -11.55
C ASP A 121 1.04 -11.73 -11.93
N LEU A 122 1.40 -10.88 -10.95
CA LEU A 122 1.99 -9.56 -11.19
C LEU A 122 3.31 -9.64 -11.98
N ARG A 123 4.19 -10.60 -11.67
CA ARG A 123 5.46 -10.80 -12.41
C ARG A 123 5.24 -11.33 -13.83
N SER A 124 4.10 -11.96 -14.10
CA SER A 124 3.76 -12.48 -15.42
C SER A 124 3.19 -11.42 -16.37
N LEU A 125 2.83 -10.25 -15.85
CA LEU A 125 2.35 -9.15 -16.67
C LEU A 125 3.48 -8.61 -17.56
N PRO A 126 3.14 -8.09 -18.76
CA PRO A 126 4.12 -7.44 -19.61
C PRO A 126 4.70 -6.19 -18.93
N ASP A 127 5.88 -5.77 -19.40
CA ASP A 127 6.56 -4.56 -18.93
C ASP A 127 5.65 -3.33 -18.97
N GLU A 128 5.92 -2.40 -18.06
CA GLU A 128 5.16 -1.17 -17.96
C GLU A 128 5.22 -0.34 -19.25
N PRO A 129 4.11 0.32 -19.64
CA PRO A 129 4.14 1.27 -20.76
C PRO A 129 5.17 2.38 -20.51
N ARG A 130 5.94 2.73 -21.55
CA ARG A 130 6.96 3.81 -21.45
C ARG A 130 6.38 5.18 -21.07
N VAL A 131 5.11 5.42 -21.36
CA VAL A 131 4.41 6.68 -21.08
C VAL A 131 3.08 6.39 -20.40
N MET A 132 2.87 6.99 -19.23
CA MET A 132 1.66 6.82 -18.43
C MET A 132 1.14 8.15 -17.90
N ARG A 133 -0.16 8.23 -17.64
CA ARG A 133 -0.77 9.41 -16.99
C ARG A 133 -0.22 9.51 -15.56
N ALA A 134 0.24 10.71 -15.18
CA ALA A 134 0.79 10.97 -13.84
C ALA A 134 -0.12 10.50 -12.69
N GLY A 135 -1.44 10.75 -12.77
CA GLY A 135 -2.38 10.30 -11.74
C GLY A 135 -2.48 8.77 -11.62
N THR A 136 -2.25 8.03 -12.70
CA THR A 136 -2.21 6.56 -12.67
C THR A 136 -0.94 6.06 -12.00
N VAL A 137 0.21 6.66 -12.33
CA VAL A 137 1.49 6.37 -11.67
C VAL A 137 1.42 6.66 -10.18
N ALA A 138 0.83 7.80 -9.78
CA ALA A 138 0.63 8.14 -8.38
C ALA A 138 -0.25 7.11 -7.64
N THR A 139 -1.29 6.58 -8.30
CA THR A 139 -2.16 5.57 -7.70
C THR A 139 -1.44 4.22 -7.54
N ILE A 140 -0.62 3.83 -8.53
CA ILE A 140 0.21 2.63 -8.42
C ILE A 140 1.19 2.77 -7.25
N SER A 141 1.91 3.88 -7.19
CA SER A 141 2.88 4.16 -6.13
C SER A 141 2.22 4.09 -4.75
N ASP A 142 1.06 4.71 -4.54
CA ASP A 142 0.33 4.64 -3.26
C ASP A 142 -0.06 3.21 -2.89
N LEU A 143 -0.43 2.36 -3.87
CA LEU A 143 -0.72 0.95 -3.61
C LEU A 143 0.55 0.17 -3.23
N GLU A 144 1.64 0.37 -3.95
CA GLU A 144 2.93 -0.29 -3.72
C GLU A 144 3.52 0.13 -2.36
N ASP A 145 3.45 1.41 -2.01
CA ASP A 145 3.89 1.95 -0.72
C ASP A 145 3.11 1.33 0.45
N ARG A 146 1.80 1.17 0.30
CA ARG A 146 0.95 0.52 1.32
C ARG A 146 1.26 -0.96 1.47
N ILE A 147 1.51 -1.67 0.37
CA ILE A 147 1.93 -3.07 0.41
C ILE A 147 3.28 -3.17 1.12
N ALA A 148 4.24 -2.31 0.78
CA ALA A 148 5.55 -2.28 1.42
C ALA A 148 5.46 -1.99 2.92
N ALA A 149 4.56 -1.09 3.34
CA ALA A 149 4.31 -0.80 4.76
C ALA A 149 3.76 -2.02 5.51
N ILE A 150 2.82 -2.77 4.91
CA ILE A 150 2.31 -4.03 5.49
C ILE A 150 3.42 -5.08 5.56
N ASP A 151 4.18 -5.23 4.47
CA ASP A 151 5.26 -6.22 4.39
C ASP A 151 6.37 -5.90 5.41
N TYR A 152 6.64 -4.63 5.68
CA TYR A 152 7.53 -4.21 6.76
C TYR A 152 6.98 -4.66 8.12
N GLN A 153 5.73 -4.35 8.44
CA GLN A 153 5.13 -4.70 9.73
C GLN A 153 5.01 -6.22 9.95
N LEU A 154 4.71 -6.98 8.89
CA LEU A 154 4.65 -8.44 8.96
C LEU A 154 6.01 -9.10 9.19
N ASN A 155 7.10 -8.44 8.79
CA ASN A 155 8.47 -8.95 8.93
C ASN A 155 9.23 -8.34 10.12
N ASP A 156 8.66 -7.37 10.83
CA ASP A 156 9.31 -6.69 11.94
C ASP A 156 9.30 -7.59 13.20
N PRO A 157 10.47 -8.08 13.67
CA PRO A 157 10.54 -8.96 14.83
C PRO A 157 10.21 -8.25 16.15
N GLU A 158 10.29 -6.91 16.19
CA GLU A 158 9.95 -6.12 17.38
C GLU A 158 8.44 -5.97 17.55
N VAL A 159 7.67 -6.17 16.48
CA VAL A 159 6.21 -6.08 16.52
C VAL A 159 5.61 -7.44 16.89
N HIS A 160 5.22 -7.58 18.16
CA HIS A 160 4.45 -8.74 18.61
C HIS A 160 2.98 -8.61 18.17
N MET A 161 2.62 -9.30 17.08
CA MET A 161 1.24 -9.37 16.59
C MET A 161 0.49 -10.56 17.20
N THR A 162 -0.81 -10.37 17.47
CA THR A 162 -1.72 -11.48 17.73
C THR A 162 -1.96 -12.28 16.44
N PRO A 163 -2.34 -13.57 16.51
CA PRO A 163 -2.72 -14.35 15.33
C PRO A 163 -3.84 -13.68 14.50
N GLU A 164 -4.79 -13.05 15.18
CA GLU A 164 -5.91 -12.33 14.57
C GLU A 164 -5.43 -11.08 13.81
N ASP A 165 -4.53 -10.29 14.41
CA ASP A 165 -3.93 -9.12 13.75
C ASP A 165 -3.11 -9.56 12.54
N GLN A 166 -2.33 -10.63 12.67
CA GLN A 166 -1.53 -11.18 11.58
C GLN A 166 -2.42 -11.58 10.40
N GLU A 167 -3.55 -12.25 10.66
CA GLU A 167 -4.52 -12.59 9.61
C GLU A 167 -5.10 -11.33 8.94
N LEU A 168 -5.40 -10.29 9.71
CA LEU A 168 -5.92 -9.03 9.20
C LEU A 168 -4.92 -8.34 8.24
N PHE A 169 -3.64 -8.31 8.61
CA PHE A 169 -2.58 -7.78 7.74
C PHE A 169 -2.42 -8.59 6.45
N TRP A 170 -2.44 -9.92 6.53
CA TRP A 170 -2.39 -10.76 5.32
C TRP A 170 -3.60 -10.56 4.41
N ARG A 171 -4.78 -10.37 4.99
CA ARG A 171 -6.01 -10.09 4.24
C ARG A 171 -5.92 -8.74 3.52
N GLU A 172 -5.39 -7.74 4.21
CA GLU A 172 -5.19 -6.41 3.64
C GLU A 172 -4.14 -6.43 2.53
N ARG A 173 -3.01 -7.13 2.72
CA ARG A 173 -1.99 -7.35 1.68
C ARG A 173 -2.62 -7.92 0.40
N VAL A 174 -3.38 -9.02 0.54
CA VAL A 174 -4.09 -9.66 -0.57
C VAL A 174 -5.05 -8.69 -1.25
N ARG A 175 -5.79 -7.88 -0.48
CA ARG A 175 -6.72 -6.88 -1.02
C ARG A 175 -5.99 -5.84 -1.87
N LEU A 176 -4.90 -5.26 -1.36
CA LEU A 176 -4.11 -4.27 -2.07
C LEU A 176 -3.45 -4.84 -3.33
N MET A 177 -2.89 -6.04 -3.24
CA MET A 177 -2.30 -6.73 -4.38
C MET A 177 -3.32 -7.02 -5.49
N LYS A 178 -4.55 -7.41 -5.13
CA LYS A 178 -5.65 -7.56 -6.10
C LYS A 178 -5.98 -6.25 -6.78
N SER A 179 -6.03 -5.14 -6.04
CA SER A 179 -6.24 -3.81 -6.62
C SER A 179 -5.10 -3.39 -7.55
N LEU A 180 -3.85 -3.65 -7.17
CA LEU A 180 -2.68 -3.40 -8.02
C LEU A 180 -2.76 -4.23 -9.31
N LEU A 181 -3.03 -5.53 -9.18
CA LEU A 181 -3.15 -6.44 -10.33
C LEU A 181 -4.25 -6.00 -11.30
N GLN A 182 -5.44 -5.65 -10.79
CA GLN A 182 -6.53 -5.11 -11.62
C GLN A 182 -6.13 -3.84 -12.36
N LEU A 183 -5.45 -2.92 -11.67
CA LEU A 183 -4.98 -1.67 -12.27
C LEU A 183 -3.94 -1.92 -13.37
N ARG A 184 -2.99 -2.84 -13.14
CA ARG A 184 -1.97 -3.23 -14.12
C ARG A 184 -2.57 -3.91 -15.35
N TYR A 185 -3.56 -4.79 -15.18
CA TYR A 185 -4.30 -5.37 -16.31
C TYR A 185 -5.02 -4.30 -17.14
N ALA A 186 -5.70 -3.36 -16.47
CA ALA A 186 -6.39 -2.27 -17.16
C ALA A 186 -5.42 -1.35 -17.93
N GLN A 187 -4.18 -1.20 -17.44
CA GLN A 187 -3.12 -0.46 -18.14
C GLN A 187 -2.62 -1.22 -19.36
N ALA A 188 -2.31 -2.52 -19.21
CA ALA A 188 -1.86 -3.37 -20.30
C ALA A 188 -2.89 -3.42 -21.44
N GLN A 189 -4.19 -3.51 -21.10
CA GLN A 189 -5.27 -3.45 -22.09
C GLN A 189 -5.33 -2.11 -22.82
N ARG A 190 -5.12 -0.98 -22.14
CA ARG A 190 -5.12 0.34 -22.79
C ARG A 190 -3.89 0.58 -23.68
N ALA A 191 -2.75 -0.01 -23.35
CA ALA A 191 -1.53 0.13 -24.14
C ALA A 191 -1.55 -0.71 -25.44
N ALA A 192 -2.46 -1.67 -25.55
CA ALA A 192 -2.58 -2.55 -26.71
C ALA A 192 -3.41 -1.95 -27.87
N PHE A 193 -4.04 -0.79 -27.68
CA PHE A 193 -4.88 -0.08 -28.68
C PHE A 193 -4.39 1.34 -28.89
#